data_AF-F8GKP4-F1
#
_entry.id   AF-F8GKP4-F1
#
_cell.length_a   1.000
_cell.length_b   1.000
_cell.length_c   1.000
_cell.angle_alpha   90.00
_cell.angle_beta   90.00
_cell.angle_gamma   90.00
#
_symmetry.space_group_name_H-M   'P 1'
#
loop_
_entity.id
_entity.type
_entity.pdbx_description
1 polymer ?
#
loop_
_entity_poly.entity_id
_entity_poly.type
_entity_poly.pdbx_seq_one_letter_code
_entity_poly.pdbx_strand_id
1 'polypeptide(L)'
;MKMGNLLTEFLQFITSKLTRSENFLRGNDSKIQVNLNPEDSRSFETLCQFLWIQGDPLPLIFDVENEVYTKHGLTLSKLKYLEEIDLIVFDVHGFVKKGLGKHTRLFYSGRPTKIGFQNDGNNFLELGHVLLTERGKKMVSIVKLSTNQEFYEYVIKRWYQQGLVLSSIQIDRNQKTDFDGRACSTKE
;
A
#
# COMPACT_ATOMS: atom_id res chain seq x y z
N MET A 1 -28.14 -31.71 0.08
CA MET A 1 -27.33 -30.66 0.72
C MET A 1 -26.94 -29.64 -0.34
N LYS A 2 -27.45 -28.40 -0.24
CA LYS A 2 -27.26 -27.35 -1.25
C LYS A 2 -25.95 -26.60 -0.99
N MET A 3 -24.98 -26.74 -1.89
CA MET A 3 -23.67 -26.05 -1.88
C MET A 3 -23.76 -24.58 -2.37
N GLY A 4 -24.87 -23.89 -2.09
CA GLY A 4 -25.24 -22.64 -2.78
C GLY A 4 -25.11 -21.35 -1.99
N ASN A 5 -24.85 -21.38 -0.68
CA ASN A 5 -25.02 -20.17 0.15
C ASN A 5 -23.70 -19.45 0.50
N LEU A 6 -22.55 -20.14 0.54
CA LEU A 6 -21.31 -19.52 1.03
C LEU A 6 -20.76 -18.46 0.07
N LEU A 7 -20.82 -18.72 -1.24
CA LEU A 7 -20.40 -17.75 -2.26
C LEU A 7 -21.35 -16.56 -2.32
N THR A 8 -22.65 -16.78 -2.09
CA THR A 8 -23.65 -15.71 -2.06
C THR A 8 -23.46 -14.79 -0.85
N GLU A 9 -23.20 -15.35 0.33
CA GLU A 9 -22.89 -14.59 1.55
C GLU A 9 -21.58 -13.81 1.41
N PHE A 10 -20.53 -14.43 0.84
CA PHE A 10 -19.24 -13.76 0.62
C PHE A 10 -19.33 -12.65 -0.44
N LEU A 11 -20.11 -12.87 -1.51
CA LEU A 11 -20.41 -11.84 -2.49
C LEU A 11 -21.26 -10.73 -1.88
N GLN A 12 -22.27 -11.03 -1.06
CA GLN A 12 -23.02 -10.00 -0.33
C GLN A 12 -22.13 -9.21 0.64
N PHE A 13 -21.16 -9.85 1.29
CA PHE A 13 -20.18 -9.18 2.13
C PHE A 13 -19.27 -8.22 1.34
N ILE A 14 -18.75 -8.64 0.18
CA ILE A 14 -17.93 -7.77 -0.68
C ILE A 14 -18.77 -6.66 -1.29
N THR A 15 -19.98 -6.98 -1.76
CA THR A 15 -20.88 -6.00 -2.40
C THR A 15 -21.37 -4.97 -1.38
N SER A 16 -21.65 -5.36 -0.14
CA SER A 16 -22.01 -4.42 0.94
C SER A 16 -20.85 -3.51 1.34
N LYS A 17 -19.60 -4.00 1.33
CA LYS A 17 -18.42 -3.14 1.51
C LYS A 17 -18.20 -2.15 0.36
N LEU A 18 -18.43 -2.57 -0.90
CA LEU A 18 -18.28 -1.71 -2.07
C LEU A 18 -19.40 -0.67 -2.20
N THR A 19 -20.66 -1.08 -2.04
CA THR A 19 -21.81 -0.16 -2.10
C THR A 19 -21.86 0.82 -0.93
N ARG A 20 -21.29 0.48 0.23
CA ARG A 20 -21.07 1.44 1.33
C ARG A 20 -20.04 2.52 0.99
N SER A 21 -19.18 2.27 0.00
CA SER A 21 -18.12 3.19 -0.43
C SER A 21 -18.59 4.25 -1.45
N GLU A 22 -19.72 4.07 -2.13
CA GLU A 22 -20.13 4.94 -3.26
C GLU A 22 -21.00 6.16 -2.88
N ASN A 23 -21.31 6.36 -1.59
CA ASN A 23 -22.10 7.51 -1.12
C ASN A 23 -21.28 8.63 -0.45
N PHE A 24 -19.93 8.64 -0.56
CA PHE A 24 -19.08 9.61 0.17
C PHE A 24 -18.73 10.90 -0.60
N LEU A 25 -19.53 11.33 -1.56
CA LEU A 25 -19.41 12.66 -2.18
C LEU A 25 -20.70 13.48 -2.03
N ARG A 26 -21.20 13.59 -0.81
CA ARG A 26 -22.15 14.67 -0.47
C ARG A 26 -22.16 14.96 1.03
N GLY A 27 -21.47 16.04 1.40
CA GLY A 27 -21.71 16.84 2.61
C GLY A 27 -21.72 16.09 3.94
N ASN A 28 -20.55 16.06 4.59
CA ASN A 28 -20.38 16.63 5.93
C ASN A 28 -18.94 16.36 6.39
N ASP A 29 -18.24 17.43 6.76
CA ASP A 29 -16.97 17.42 7.47
C ASP A 29 -17.15 16.82 8.88
N SER A 30 -17.48 15.53 8.94
CA SER A 30 -17.35 14.79 10.18
C SER A 30 -15.86 14.58 10.39
N LYS A 31 -15.27 15.50 11.17
CA LYS A 31 -13.99 15.39 11.86
C LYS A 31 -13.85 13.95 12.38
N ILE A 32 -13.29 13.06 11.55
CA ILE A 32 -12.99 11.68 11.95
C ILE A 32 -12.14 11.86 13.19
N GLN A 33 -12.53 11.26 14.31
CA GLN A 33 -11.72 11.34 15.52
C GLN A 33 -10.45 10.53 15.26
N VAL A 34 -9.44 11.22 14.71
CA VAL A 34 -8.09 10.72 14.43
C VAL A 34 -7.28 10.65 15.73
N ASN A 35 -7.91 10.21 16.82
CA ASN A 35 -7.29 10.19 18.14
C ASN A 35 -6.96 8.75 18.51
N LEU A 36 -5.81 8.28 18.00
CA LEU A 36 -5.14 7.13 18.59
C LEU A 36 -4.50 7.56 19.91
N ASN A 37 -4.50 6.68 20.90
CA ASN A 37 -3.69 6.94 22.08
C ASN A 37 -2.19 6.95 21.69
N PRO A 38 -1.28 7.46 22.54
CA PRO A 38 0.14 7.55 22.19
C PRO A 38 0.81 6.20 21.90
N GLU A 39 0.37 5.11 22.53
CA GLU A 39 0.91 3.76 22.28
C GLU A 39 0.45 3.19 20.94
N ASP A 40 -0.84 3.35 20.62
CA ASP A 40 -1.42 2.96 19.34
C ASP A 40 -0.76 3.74 18.19
N SER A 41 -0.55 5.05 18.38
CA SER A 41 0.15 5.90 17.42
C SER A 41 1.56 5.39 17.13
N ARG A 42 2.35 5.12 18.17
CA ARG A 42 3.71 4.56 18.00
C ARG A 42 3.70 3.19 17.30
N SER A 43 2.74 2.35 17.66
CA SER A 43 2.58 1.03 17.05
C SER A 43 2.26 1.12 15.55
N PHE A 44 1.37 2.03 15.18
CA PHE A 44 1.01 2.27 13.79
C PHE A 44 2.14 2.96 13.01
N GLU A 45 2.87 3.89 13.64
CA GLU A 45 4.09 4.49 13.07
C GLU A 45 5.16 3.44 12.74
N THR A 46 5.34 2.45 13.62
CA THR A 46 6.21 1.30 13.34
C THR A 46 5.75 0.53 12.10
N LEU A 47 4.45 0.24 11.97
CA LEU A 47 3.91 -0.41 10.78
C LEU A 47 4.18 0.42 9.51
N CYS A 48 4.09 1.75 9.61
CA CYS A 48 4.20 2.66 8.47
C CYS A 48 5.60 2.66 7.80
N GLN A 49 6.63 2.14 8.48
CA GLN A 49 7.97 1.96 7.91
C GLN A 49 8.00 0.87 6.83
N PHE A 50 6.99 0.00 6.82
CA PHE A 50 6.89 -1.14 5.91
C PHE A 50 5.96 -0.87 4.72
N LEU A 51 5.66 0.40 4.45
CA LEU A 51 4.75 0.82 3.40
C LEU A 51 5.47 1.00 2.06
N TRP A 52 4.93 0.35 1.04
CA TRP A 52 5.10 0.74 -0.35
C TRP A 52 3.83 1.44 -0.85
N ILE A 53 3.94 2.31 -1.84
CA ILE A 53 2.81 3.06 -2.39
C ILE A 53 2.56 2.62 -3.84
N GLN A 54 1.29 2.35 -4.17
CA GLN A 54 0.82 2.16 -5.54
C GLN A 54 -0.62 2.68 -5.67
N GLY A 55 -0.76 4.00 -5.76
CA GLY A 55 -2.04 4.69 -5.54
C GLY A 55 -2.35 4.76 -4.05
N ASP A 56 -2.60 3.59 -3.44
CA ASP A 56 -2.82 3.44 -2.00
C ASP A 56 -1.53 2.98 -1.26
N PRO A 57 -1.43 3.23 0.06
CA PRO A 57 -0.38 2.65 0.89
C PRO A 57 -0.59 1.15 1.13
N LEU A 58 0.48 0.38 0.96
CA LEU A 58 0.51 -1.08 1.00
C LEU A 58 1.58 -1.54 2.01
N PRO A 59 1.19 -2.02 3.19
CA PRO A 59 2.11 -2.68 4.12
C PRO A 59 2.55 -4.02 3.52
N LEU A 60 3.83 -4.15 3.16
CA LEU A 60 4.34 -5.43 2.64
C LEU A 60 4.91 -6.25 3.79
N ILE A 61 4.04 -7.01 4.46
CA ILE A 61 4.38 -7.88 5.60
C ILE A 61 4.31 -9.34 5.15
N PHE A 62 5.42 -9.89 4.65
CA PHE A 62 5.39 -11.20 3.97
C PHE A 62 5.58 -12.40 4.90
N ASP A 63 6.39 -12.25 5.93
CA ASP A 63 6.69 -13.26 6.93
C ASP A 63 6.75 -12.55 8.28
N VAL A 64 5.70 -12.74 9.09
CA VAL A 64 5.49 -11.98 10.34
C VAL A 64 6.58 -12.25 11.37
N GLU A 65 7.27 -13.40 11.28
CA GLU A 65 8.32 -13.78 12.21
C GLU A 65 9.70 -13.25 11.78
N ASN A 66 9.82 -12.72 10.56
CA ASN A 66 11.10 -12.24 10.04
C ASN A 66 11.65 -11.07 10.86
N GLU A 67 12.96 -11.12 11.15
CA GLU A 67 13.66 -10.11 11.94
C GLU A 67 13.55 -8.70 11.38
N VAL A 68 13.38 -8.54 10.06
CA VAL A 68 13.16 -7.23 9.43
C VAL A 68 11.94 -6.49 10.00
N TYR A 69 10.97 -7.21 10.56
CA TYR A 69 9.79 -6.67 11.22
C TYR A 69 9.90 -6.75 12.75
N THR A 70 10.25 -7.92 13.28
CA THR A 70 10.13 -8.20 14.73
C THR A 70 11.10 -7.39 15.56
N LYS A 71 12.29 -7.05 15.04
CA LYS A 71 13.26 -6.20 15.74
C LYS A 71 12.79 -4.76 15.94
N HIS A 72 11.80 -4.31 15.15
CA HIS A 72 11.16 -3.01 15.32
C HIS A 72 9.90 -3.11 16.20
N GLY A 73 9.63 -4.27 16.79
CA GLY A 73 8.47 -4.52 17.65
C GLY A 73 7.17 -4.85 16.90
N LEU A 74 7.23 -5.08 15.58
CA LEU A 74 6.08 -5.51 14.80
C LEU A 74 5.95 -7.04 14.87
N THR A 75 5.24 -7.53 15.89
CA THR A 75 4.97 -8.96 16.11
C THR A 75 3.56 -9.34 15.68
N LEU A 76 3.26 -10.64 15.61
CA LEU A 76 1.89 -11.12 15.34
C LEU A 76 0.87 -10.55 16.33
N SER A 77 1.18 -10.55 17.63
CA SER A 77 0.31 -9.97 18.66
C SER A 77 0.07 -8.48 18.42
N LYS A 78 1.09 -7.76 17.95
CA LYS A 78 0.96 -6.33 17.63
C LYS A 78 0.09 -6.12 16.39
N LEU A 79 0.22 -6.95 15.35
CA LEU A 79 -0.67 -6.91 14.18
C LEU A 79 -2.12 -7.23 14.57
N LYS A 80 -2.35 -8.24 15.42
CA LYS A 80 -3.68 -8.57 15.93
C LYS A 80 -4.31 -7.41 16.69
N TYR A 81 -3.54 -6.72 17.53
CA TYR A 81 -4.02 -5.51 18.19
C TYR A 81 -4.35 -4.37 17.21
N LEU A 82 -3.50 -4.13 16.20
CA LEU A 82 -3.78 -3.11 15.16
C LEU A 82 -5.05 -3.44 14.33
N GLU A 83 -5.35 -4.73 14.17
CA GLU A 83 -6.60 -5.23 13.56
C GLU A 83 -7.80 -4.98 14.48
N GLU A 84 -7.68 -5.26 15.79
CA GLU A 84 -8.73 -5.00 16.79
C GLU A 84 -9.15 -3.53 16.85
N ILE A 85 -8.20 -2.59 16.69
CA ILE A 85 -8.49 -1.15 16.62
C ILE A 85 -8.85 -0.66 15.21
N ASP A 86 -9.15 -1.56 14.27
CA ASP A 86 -9.63 -1.26 12.91
C ASP A 86 -8.64 -0.41 12.09
N LEU A 87 -7.33 -0.57 12.26
CA LEU A 87 -6.32 0.10 11.41
C LEU A 87 -5.86 -0.77 10.25
N ILE A 88 -5.89 -2.10 10.45
CA ILE A 88 -5.48 -3.07 9.43
C ILE A 88 -6.49 -4.21 9.31
N VAL A 89 -6.37 -4.95 8.22
CA VAL A 89 -6.93 -6.29 8.07
C VAL A 89 -5.77 -7.26 7.99
N PHE A 90 -5.82 -8.33 8.77
CA PHE A 90 -4.82 -9.39 8.77
C PHE A 90 -5.40 -10.70 8.22
N ASP A 91 -4.69 -11.32 7.28
CA ASP A 91 -5.07 -12.64 6.74
C ASP A 91 -3.86 -13.58 6.75
N VAL A 92 -4.04 -14.75 7.37
CA VAL A 92 -3.02 -15.81 7.45
C VAL A 92 -2.65 -16.38 6.08
N HIS A 93 -3.55 -16.34 5.11
CA HIS A 93 -3.29 -16.77 3.74
C HIS A 93 -2.67 -15.67 2.88
N GLY A 94 -2.65 -14.44 3.39
CA GLY A 94 -2.10 -13.28 2.73
C GLY A 94 -2.95 -12.76 1.57
N PHE A 95 -2.51 -11.62 1.07
CA PHE A 95 -3.18 -10.87 0.01
C PHE A 95 -2.32 -10.89 -1.25
N VAL A 96 -3.00 -10.88 -2.40
CA VAL A 96 -2.38 -10.80 -3.72
C VAL A 96 -3.07 -9.75 -4.56
N LYS A 97 -2.29 -8.95 -5.28
CA LYS A 97 -2.79 -8.05 -6.31
C LYS A 97 -2.71 -8.75 -7.67
N LYS A 98 -3.86 -9.09 -8.26
CA LYS A 98 -3.95 -9.77 -9.56
C LYS A 98 -4.21 -8.80 -10.70
N GLY A 99 -4.16 -9.32 -11.93
CA GLY A 99 -4.51 -8.56 -13.14
C GLY A 99 -3.44 -7.54 -13.57
N LEU A 100 -2.20 -7.73 -13.13
CA LEU A 100 -1.09 -6.86 -13.50
C LEU A 100 -0.64 -7.15 -14.94
N GLY A 101 -0.32 -6.11 -15.69
CA GLY A 101 0.30 -6.21 -17.02
C GLY A 101 1.77 -6.63 -16.93
N LYS A 102 2.52 -6.46 -18.03
CA LYS A 102 3.96 -6.76 -18.09
C LYS A 102 4.81 -6.01 -17.07
N HIS A 103 4.39 -4.80 -16.68
CA HIS A 103 5.13 -3.95 -15.76
C HIS A 103 4.21 -3.28 -14.74
N THR A 104 4.74 -3.03 -13.55
CA THR A 104 4.16 -2.13 -12.55
C THR A 104 5.23 -1.24 -11.93
N ARG A 105 4.81 -0.21 -11.19
CA ARG A 105 5.68 0.67 -10.42
C ARG A 105 5.15 0.81 -9.01
N LEU A 106 6.01 0.58 -8.03
CA LEU A 106 5.74 0.85 -6.62
C LEU A 106 6.75 1.87 -6.12
N PHE A 107 6.37 2.64 -5.10
CA PHE A 107 7.22 3.68 -4.52
C PHE A 107 7.50 3.37 -3.06
N TYR A 108 8.77 3.37 -2.68
CA TYR A 108 9.17 3.26 -1.29
C TYR A 108 9.81 4.56 -0.82
N SER A 109 9.18 5.24 0.15
CA SER A 109 9.66 6.55 0.62
C SER A 109 9.98 7.53 -0.53
N GLY A 110 9.11 7.57 -1.54
CA GLY A 110 9.27 8.39 -2.74
C GLY A 110 10.23 7.86 -3.80
N ARG A 111 10.95 6.75 -3.54
CA ARG A 111 11.84 6.11 -4.52
C ARG A 111 11.05 5.16 -5.43
N PRO A 112 10.97 5.40 -6.75
CA PRO A 112 10.26 4.51 -7.67
C PRO A 112 11.08 3.24 -7.97
N THR A 113 10.42 2.09 -7.89
CA THR A 113 10.93 0.80 -8.36
C THR A 113 10.01 0.27 -9.45
N LYS A 114 10.55 0.07 -10.65
CA LYS A 114 9.85 -0.62 -11.73
C LYS A 114 10.01 -2.11 -11.53
N ILE A 115 8.89 -2.83 -11.62
CA ILE A 115 8.82 -4.29 -11.54
C ILE A 115 8.34 -4.80 -12.90
N GLY A 116 9.12 -5.66 -13.52
CA GLY A 116 8.80 -6.40 -14.74
C GLY A 116 8.44 -7.84 -14.42
N PHE A 117 7.33 -8.30 -14.99
CA PHE A 117 6.87 -9.68 -14.89
C PHE A 117 7.27 -10.48 -16.13
N GLN A 118 7.28 -11.81 -16.01
CA GLN A 118 7.61 -12.70 -17.12
C GLN A 118 6.50 -12.72 -18.18
N ASN A 119 5.24 -12.77 -17.78
CA ASN A 119 4.11 -12.79 -18.71
C ASN A 119 3.68 -11.38 -19.12
N ASP A 120 3.00 -11.25 -20.26
CA ASP A 120 2.53 -9.96 -20.77
C ASP A 120 1.29 -9.41 -20.05
N GLY A 121 0.54 -10.27 -19.38
CA GLY A 121 -0.62 -9.91 -18.58
C GLY A 121 -1.04 -11.00 -17.61
N ASN A 122 -2.12 -10.75 -16.86
CA ASN A 122 -2.63 -11.62 -15.80
C ASN A 122 -1.59 -11.99 -14.73
N ASN A 123 -0.60 -11.12 -14.54
CA ASN A 123 0.38 -11.27 -13.48
C ASN A 123 -0.23 -10.95 -12.12
N PHE A 124 0.46 -11.38 -11.06
CA PHE A 124 0.10 -11.04 -9.70
C PHE A 124 1.33 -10.63 -8.90
N LEU A 125 1.09 -9.89 -7.83
CA LEU A 125 2.09 -9.51 -6.84
C LEU A 125 1.57 -9.89 -5.45
N GLU A 126 2.36 -10.66 -4.71
CA GLU A 126 2.08 -10.90 -3.29
C GLU A 126 2.23 -9.59 -2.51
N LEU A 127 1.27 -9.31 -1.63
CA LEU A 127 1.28 -8.14 -0.74
C LEU A 127 1.60 -8.51 0.70
N GLY A 128 1.65 -9.80 1.02
CA GLY A 128 1.83 -10.29 2.38
C GLY A 128 0.52 -10.35 3.16
N HIS A 129 0.60 -10.32 4.49
CA HIS A 129 -0.50 -10.67 5.39
C HIS A 129 -1.35 -9.50 5.86
N VAL A 130 -1.04 -8.27 5.43
CA VAL A 130 -1.62 -7.05 6.00
C VAL A 130 -2.11 -6.11 4.90
N LEU A 131 -3.34 -5.61 5.04
CA LEU A 131 -3.84 -4.45 4.31
C LEU A 131 -4.28 -3.36 5.29
N LEU A 132 -4.27 -2.10 4.86
CA LEU A 132 -4.86 -1.02 5.64
C LEU A 132 -6.37 -0.99 5.47
N THR A 133 -7.09 -0.70 6.56
CA THR A 133 -8.49 -0.29 6.50
C THR A 133 -8.60 1.15 5.99
N GLU A 134 -9.80 1.62 5.70
CA GLU A 134 -10.03 3.04 5.37
C GLU A 134 -9.61 3.98 6.51
N ARG A 135 -9.78 3.55 7.77
CA ARG A 135 -9.24 4.28 8.93
C ARG A 135 -7.72 4.29 8.89
N GLY A 136 -7.08 3.14 8.69
CA GLY A 136 -5.62 3.02 8.57
C GLY A 136 -5.04 3.91 7.46
N LYS A 137 -5.63 3.91 6.26
CA LYS A 137 -5.20 4.78 5.15
C LYS A 137 -5.25 6.26 5.53
N LYS A 138 -6.31 6.70 6.21
CA LYS A 138 -6.41 8.09 6.71
C LYS A 138 -5.33 8.40 7.74
N MET A 139 -5.04 7.45 8.64
CA MET A 139 -3.96 7.60 9.63
C MET A 139 -2.58 7.75 8.99
N VAL A 140 -2.29 7.07 7.87
CA VAL A 140 -1.00 7.20 7.17
C VAL A 140 -0.69 8.65 6.80
N SER A 141 -1.71 9.44 6.45
CA SER A 141 -1.53 10.84 6.03
C SER A 141 -1.08 11.79 7.15
N ILE A 142 -1.23 11.39 8.42
CA ILE A 142 -0.89 12.22 9.57
C ILE A 142 0.39 11.79 10.29
N VAL A 143 0.88 10.58 10.01
CA VAL A 143 2.10 10.06 10.64
C VAL A 143 3.33 10.41 9.82
N LYS A 144 4.45 10.61 10.51
CA LYS A 144 5.73 10.83 9.85
C LYS A 144 6.28 9.50 9.35
N LEU A 145 6.31 9.31 8.03
CA LEU A 145 6.93 8.15 7.42
C LEU A 145 8.46 8.20 7.62
N SER A 146 9.02 7.15 8.19
CA SER A 146 10.47 6.94 8.25
C SER A 146 10.93 5.91 7.22
N THR A 147 12.14 6.11 6.72
CA THR A 147 12.79 5.18 5.80
C THR A 147 13.43 4.05 6.57
N ASN A 148 13.13 2.81 6.19
CA ASN A 148 13.82 1.61 6.65
C ASN A 148 14.57 0.97 5.46
N GLN A 149 15.89 1.15 5.40
CA GLN A 149 16.71 0.69 4.27
C GLN A 149 16.80 -0.83 4.20
N GLU A 150 16.89 -1.49 5.35
CA GLU A 150 16.94 -2.95 5.42
C GLU A 150 15.64 -3.60 4.95
N PHE A 151 14.50 -3.01 5.33
CA PHE A 151 13.22 -3.42 4.79
C PHE A 151 13.15 -3.24 3.26
N TYR A 152 13.63 -2.12 2.73
CA TYR A 152 13.69 -1.94 1.29
C TYR A 152 14.50 -3.06 0.61
N GLU A 153 15.70 -3.36 1.11
CA GLU A 153 16.56 -4.42 0.58
C GLU A 153 15.91 -5.80 0.70
N TYR A 154 15.23 -6.07 1.81
CA TYR A 154 14.47 -7.30 2.02
C TYR A 154 13.38 -7.48 0.95
N VAL A 155 12.58 -6.45 0.66
CA VAL A 155 11.54 -6.51 -0.38
C VAL A 155 12.15 -6.71 -1.77
N ILE A 156 13.20 -5.96 -2.10
CA ILE A 156 13.91 -6.09 -3.38
C ILE A 156 14.47 -7.50 -3.56
N LYS A 157 15.12 -8.06 -2.53
CA LYS A 157 15.65 -9.42 -2.55
C LYS A 157 14.54 -10.44 -2.77
N ARG A 158 13.42 -10.31 -2.06
CA ARG A 158 12.27 -11.23 -2.20
C ARG A 158 11.70 -11.21 -3.61
N TRP A 159 11.43 -10.01 -4.16
CA TRP A 159 10.93 -9.88 -5.53
C TRP A 159 11.90 -10.45 -6.57
N TYR A 160 13.20 -10.21 -6.40
CA TYR A 160 14.21 -10.80 -7.28
C TYR A 160 14.21 -12.33 -7.22
N GLN A 161 14.11 -12.92 -6.03
CA GLN A 161 14.02 -14.37 -5.82
C GLN A 161 12.74 -14.98 -6.43
N GLN A 162 11.67 -14.20 -6.57
CA GLN A 162 10.44 -14.59 -7.26
C GLN A 162 10.55 -14.49 -8.79
N GLY A 163 11.73 -14.15 -9.33
CA GLY A 163 11.98 -14.02 -10.76
C GLY A 163 11.46 -12.71 -11.37
N LEU A 164 11.18 -11.70 -10.55
CA LEU A 164 10.78 -10.37 -11.02
C LEU A 164 12.01 -9.57 -11.47
N VAL A 165 11.86 -8.85 -12.58
CA VAL A 165 12.90 -7.97 -13.10
C VAL A 165 12.74 -6.60 -12.45
N LEU A 166 13.73 -6.17 -11.67
CA LEU A 166 13.68 -4.91 -10.92
C LEU A 166 14.59 -3.87 -11.58
N SER A 167 14.08 -2.65 -11.75
CA SER A 167 14.92 -1.52 -12.14
C SER A 167 14.58 -0.27 -11.36
N SER A 168 15.62 0.46 -10.96
CA SER A 168 15.48 1.82 -10.46
C SER A 168 15.15 2.75 -11.63
N ILE A 169 14.26 3.72 -11.39
CA ILE A 169 14.01 4.80 -12.34
C ILE A 169 14.86 5.99 -11.88
N GLN A 170 15.84 6.38 -12.68
CA GLN A 170 16.52 7.65 -12.49
C GLN A 170 15.56 8.77 -12.92
N ILE A 171 15.14 9.59 -11.96
CA ILE A 171 14.42 10.83 -12.27
C ILE A 171 15.51 11.86 -12.57
N ASP A 172 15.68 12.16 -13.85
CA ASP A 172 16.60 13.20 -14.27
C ASP A 172 16.03 14.56 -13.81
N ARG A 173 16.68 15.20 -12.83
CA ARG A 173 16.22 16.49 -12.25
C ARG A 173 16.51 17.70 -13.17
N ASN A 174 16.97 17.45 -14.39
CA ASN A 174 17.38 18.46 -15.36
C ASN A 174 16.28 18.84 -16.37
N GLN A 175 15.05 19.08 -15.91
CA GLN A 175 14.14 19.97 -16.64
C GLN A 175 14.02 21.27 -15.86
N LYS A 176 15.02 22.13 -16.04
CA LYS A 176 14.80 23.57 -15.96
C LYS A 176 13.65 23.87 -16.91
N THR A 177 12.59 24.43 -16.38
CA THR A 177 11.49 24.99 -17.16
C THR A 177 12.03 26.13 -17.99
N ASP A 178 12.47 25.87 -19.21
CA ASP A 178 12.57 26.88 -20.26
C ASP A 178 11.14 27.17 -20.73
N PHE A 179 10.35 27.84 -19.88
CA PHE A 179 9.26 28.68 -20.34
C PHE A 179 9.90 29.96 -20.89
N ASP A 180 10.56 29.81 -22.04
CA ASP A 180 10.98 30.94 -22.85
C ASP A 180 9.71 31.57 -23.43
N GLY A 181 9.42 32.79 -22.96
CA GLY A 181 8.27 33.57 -23.33
C GLY A 181 8.33 33.93 -24.82
N ARG A 182 7.82 33.05 -25.66
CA ARG A 182 7.54 33.38 -27.06
C ARG A 182 6.21 34.11 -27.11
N ALA A 183 6.23 35.40 -26.76
CA ALA A 183 5.16 36.32 -27.08
C ALA A 183 5.05 36.41 -28.61
N CYS A 184 3.94 35.88 -29.12
CA CYS A 184 3.45 36.13 -30.44
C CYS A 184 3.21 37.64 -30.57
N SER A 185 3.84 38.29 -31.54
CA SER A 185 3.31 39.53 -32.10
C SER A 185 3.49 39.51 -33.61
N THR A 186 2.37 39.41 -34.29
CA THR A 186 2.19 39.68 -35.72
C THR A 186 1.31 40.92 -35.81
N LYS A 187 1.48 41.68 -36.91
CA LYS A 187 0.80 42.93 -37.34
C LYS A 187 1.65 44.18 -37.04
N GLU A 188 1.96 45.07 -37.97
CA GLU A 188 1.59 45.27 -39.38
C GLU A 188 2.74 46.05 -40.05
#